data_AF-A0A2M6K915-F1
#
_entry.id   AF-A0A2M6K915-F1
#
_cell.length_a   1.000
_cell.length_b   1.000
_cell.length_c   1.000
_cell.angle_alpha   90.00
_cell.angle_beta   90.00
_cell.angle_gamma   90.00
#
_symmetry.space_group_name_H-M   'P 1'
#
loop_
_entity.id
_entity.type
_entity.pdbx_description
1 polymer ?
#
loop_
_entity_poly.entity_id
_entity_poly.type
_entity_poly.pdbx_seq_one_letter_code
_entity_poly.pdbx_strand_id
1 'polypeptide(L)'
;MIKWGWQNDKQRYFCNNCGKLLTTASRKKSIARQISWFKKWVYDKRTLKSLSAESKKSISVLRRLFSEFLSKPPTYRIKKNSNCHLIIDGTNYGDDCILNYFDNDLKYLQ
;
A
#
# COMPACT_ATOMS: atom_id res chain seq x y z
N MET A 1 30.31 -15.05 -1.26
CA MET A 1 29.48 -15.37 -0.07
C MET A 1 29.26 -16.87 -0.04
N ILE A 2 29.33 -17.50 1.12
CA ILE A 2 29.17 -18.96 1.28
C ILE A 2 27.86 -19.22 2.05
N LYS A 3 27.08 -20.23 1.63
CA LYS A 3 25.95 -20.72 2.43
C LYS A 3 26.50 -21.33 3.71
N TRP A 4 26.19 -20.72 4.86
CA TRP A 4 26.80 -21.10 6.14
C TRP A 4 25.94 -22.08 6.95
N GLY A 5 24.61 -21.93 6.88
CA GLY A 5 23.67 -22.75 7.63
C GLY A 5 22.28 -22.12 7.70
N TRP A 6 21.41 -22.68 8.54
CA TRP A 6 20.04 -22.21 8.73
C TRP A 6 19.84 -21.68 10.16
N GLN A 7 19.02 -20.64 10.32
CA GLN A 7 18.58 -20.14 11.63
C GLN A 7 17.18 -19.53 11.51
N ASN A 8 16.25 -19.91 12.39
CA ASN A 8 14.84 -19.45 12.35
C ASN A 8 14.23 -19.55 10.94
N ASP A 9 14.42 -20.70 10.28
CA ASP A 9 13.99 -20.99 8.91
C ASP A 9 14.52 -20.03 7.83
N LYS A 10 15.67 -19.39 8.07
CA LYS A 10 16.34 -18.52 7.10
C LYS A 10 17.75 -19.02 6.79
N GLN A 11 18.08 -19.07 5.51
CA GLN A 11 19.43 -19.31 5.03
C GLN A 11 20.36 -18.18 5.50
N ARG A 12 21.45 -18.55 6.17
CA ARG A 12 22.56 -17.67 6.53
C ARG A 12 23.64 -17.72 5.46
N TYR A 13 24.25 -16.57 5.23
CA TYR A 13 25.36 -16.36 4.31
C TYR A 13 26.54 -15.80 5.09
N PHE A 14 27.73 -16.34 4.84
CA PHE A 14 28.99 -15.83 5.38
C PHE A 14 29.73 -15.04 4.31
N CYS A 15 30.25 -13.87 4.69
CA CYS A 15 31.07 -13.05 3.82
C CYS A 15 32.57 -13.30 4.10
N ASN A 16 33.27 -13.95 3.17
CA ASN A 16 34.70 -14.21 3.30
C ASN A 16 35.57 -12.94 3.33
N ASN A 17 35.06 -11.82 2.82
CA ASN A 17 35.81 -10.57 2.77
C ASN A 17 35.78 -9.78 4.09
N CYS A 18 34.71 -9.92 4.89
CA CYS A 18 34.54 -9.11 6.10
C CYS A 18 34.11 -9.90 7.35
N GLY A 19 34.02 -11.23 7.26
CA GLY A 19 33.68 -12.12 8.38
C GLY A 19 32.23 -12.01 8.89
N LYS A 20 31.39 -11.18 8.27
CA LYS A 20 30.01 -10.94 8.74
C LYS A 20 29.06 -12.06 8.29
N LEU A 21 28.11 -12.38 9.16
CA LEU A 21 27.00 -13.30 8.90
C LEU A 21 25.73 -12.52 8.55
N LEU A 22 25.10 -12.89 7.44
CA LEU A 22 23.93 -12.24 6.88
C LEU A 22 22.77 -13.24 6.80
N THR A 23 21.53 -12.75 6.85
CA THR A 23 20.32 -13.53 6.55
C THR A 23 19.51 -12.83 5.47
N THR A 24 18.81 -13.60 4.63
CA THR A 24 17.85 -13.00 3.69
C THR A 24 16.66 -12.42 4.44
N ALA A 25 16.37 -11.13 4.25
CA ALA A 25 15.19 -10.51 4.81
C ALA A 25 13.92 -11.08 4.17
N SER A 26 12.90 -11.38 4.98
CA SER A 26 11.60 -11.86 4.51
C SER A 26 10.80 -10.72 3.86
N ARG A 27 10.92 -10.58 2.53
CA ARG A 27 10.28 -9.49 1.75
C ARG A 27 8.75 -9.46 1.90
N LYS A 28 8.09 -10.63 2.02
CA LYS A 28 6.62 -10.75 2.08
C LYS A 28 5.99 -10.11 3.33
N LYS A 29 6.59 -10.27 4.52
CA LYS A 29 6.08 -9.63 5.76
C LYS A 29 6.18 -8.10 5.72
N SER A 30 7.00 -7.52 4.82
CA SER A 30 7.16 -6.06 4.73
C SER A 30 5.99 -5.39 4.01
N ILE A 31 5.47 -5.96 2.93
CA ILE A 31 4.43 -5.32 2.10
C ILE A 31 3.09 -5.25 2.85
N ALA A 32 2.66 -6.35 3.48
CA ALA A 32 1.41 -6.38 4.24
C ALA A 32 1.42 -5.40 5.44
N ARG A 33 2.58 -5.18 6.06
CA ARG A 33 2.72 -4.17 7.12
C ARG A 33 2.76 -2.75 6.55
N GLN A 34 3.38 -2.56 5.39
CA GLN A 34 3.49 -1.27 4.72
C GLN A 34 2.14 -0.78 4.18
N ILE A 35 1.31 -1.68 3.64
CA ILE A 35 -0.02 -1.31 3.13
C ILE A 35 -0.97 -0.88 4.27
N SER A 36 -0.78 -1.39 5.49
CA SER A 36 -1.54 -0.94 6.67
C SER A 36 -1.34 0.57 6.92
N TRP A 37 -0.10 1.07 6.78
CA TRP A 37 0.18 2.50 6.92
C TRP A 37 -0.46 3.34 5.83
N PHE A 38 -0.46 2.83 4.60
CA PHE A 38 -1.13 3.48 3.49
C PHE A 38 -2.65 3.56 3.72
N LYS A 39 -3.27 2.47 4.19
CA LYS A 39 -4.70 2.45 4.54
C LYS A 39 -5.04 3.44 5.64
N LYS A 40 -4.25 3.51 6.71
CA LYS A 40 -4.43 4.51 7.79
C LYS A 40 -4.28 5.95 7.30
N TRP A 41 -3.40 6.17 6.31
CA TRP A 41 -3.23 7.49 5.69
C TRP A 41 -4.47 7.90 4.88
N VAL A 42 -4.99 6.99 4.05
CA VAL A 42 -6.12 7.27 3.14
C VAL A 42 -7.48 7.25 3.87
N TYR A 43 -7.80 6.15 4.56
CA TYR A 43 -9.12 5.96 5.17
C TYR A 43 -9.28 6.70 6.49
N ASP A 44 -8.27 6.62 7.35
CA ASP A 44 -8.33 7.24 8.69
C ASP A 44 -7.84 8.69 8.70
N LYS A 45 -7.50 9.25 7.52
CA LYS A 45 -7.00 10.62 7.32
C LYS A 45 -5.81 10.98 8.22
N ARG A 46 -4.97 10.01 8.57
CA ARG A 46 -3.83 10.20 9.48
C ARG A 46 -2.73 11.03 8.81
N THR A 47 -2.03 11.86 9.58
CA THR A 47 -0.90 12.63 9.02
C THR A 47 0.36 11.78 8.90
N LEU A 48 1.26 12.13 7.97
CA LEU A 48 2.57 11.49 7.84
C LEU A 48 3.40 11.60 9.12
N LYS A 49 3.24 12.69 9.88
CA LYS A 49 3.92 12.90 11.18
C LYS A 49 3.45 11.86 12.21
N SER A 50 2.15 11.64 12.33
CA SER A 50 1.57 10.64 13.23
C SER A 50 2.02 9.23 12.85
N LEU A 51 1.95 8.88 11.57
CA LEU A 51 2.37 7.57 11.06
C LEU A 51 3.88 7.35 11.21
N SER A 52 4.68 8.40 11.08
CA SER A 52 6.13 8.34 11.30
C SER A 52 6.47 7.98 12.74
N ALA A 53 5.79 8.61 13.71
CA ALA A 53 5.94 8.30 15.13
C ALA A 53 5.53 6.84 15.45
N GLU A 54 4.40 6.38 14.92
CA GLU A 54 3.87 5.02 15.16
C GLU A 54 4.75 3.93 14.50
N SER A 55 5.13 4.14 13.24
CA SER A 55 5.85 3.13 12.45
C SER A 55 7.37 3.13 12.67
N LYS A 56 7.91 4.15 13.35
CA LYS A 56 9.35 4.44 13.46
C LYS A 56 10.04 4.57 12.09
N LYS A 57 9.30 5.00 11.07
CA LYS A 57 9.81 5.29 9.72
C LYS A 57 9.95 6.79 9.55
N SER A 58 10.95 7.26 8.81
CA SER A 58 11.01 8.66 8.43
C SER A 58 9.83 9.02 7.52
N ILE A 59 9.44 10.29 7.54
CA ILE A 59 8.42 10.85 6.64
C ILE A 59 8.81 10.61 5.18
N SER A 60 10.09 10.75 4.81
CA SER A 60 10.58 10.51 3.45
C SER A 60 10.34 9.07 2.98
N VAL A 61 10.55 8.09 3.86
CA VAL A 61 10.29 6.67 3.55
C VAL A 61 8.80 6.41 3.39
N LEU A 62 7.95 7.00 4.21
CA LEU A 62 6.49 6.89 4.09
C LEU A 62 5.99 7.53 2.79
N ARG A 63 6.49 8.72 2.43
CA ARG A 63 6.14 9.39 1.15
C ARG A 63 6.49 8.50 -0.04
N ARG A 64 7.72 7.99 -0.12
CA ARG A 64 8.14 7.10 -1.21
C ARG A 64 7.26 5.86 -1.28
N LEU A 65 6.99 5.23 -0.14
CA LEU A 65 6.13 4.06 -0.06
C LEU A 65 4.71 4.35 -0.58
N PHE A 66 4.13 5.49 -0.20
CA PHE A 66 2.78 5.86 -0.62
C PHE A 66 2.74 6.21 -2.11
N SER A 67 3.77 6.89 -2.63
CA SER A 67 3.93 7.12 -4.07
C SER A 67 4.02 5.81 -4.85
N GLU A 68 4.73 4.79 -4.34
CA GLU A 68 4.77 3.46 -4.97
C GLU A 68 3.38 2.80 -5.01
N PHE A 69 2.57 2.93 -3.95
CA PHE A 69 1.20 2.41 -3.98
C PHE A 69 0.28 3.19 -4.92
N LEU A 70 0.37 4.51 -4.93
CA LEU A 70 -0.40 5.37 -5.84
C LEU A 70 -0.02 5.16 -7.30
N SER A 71 1.23 4.78 -7.60
CA SER A 71 1.67 4.44 -8.97
C SER A 71 1.03 3.16 -9.52
N LYS A 72 0.36 2.38 -8.67
CA LYS A 72 -0.31 1.13 -9.01
C LYS A 72 -1.77 1.18 -8.57
N PRO A 73 -2.56 2.12 -9.15
CA PRO A 73 -3.96 2.21 -8.80
C PRO A 73 -4.67 0.90 -9.16
N PRO A 74 -5.71 0.50 -8.40
CA PRO A 74 -6.53 -0.64 -8.78
C PRO A 74 -7.11 -0.41 -10.17
N THR A 75 -7.19 -1.47 -10.97
CA THR A 75 -7.84 -1.38 -12.28
C THR A 75 -9.34 -1.21 -12.09
N TYR A 76 -9.87 -0.08 -12.54
CA TYR A 76 -11.31 0.18 -12.54
C TYR A 76 -12.02 -0.82 -13.46
N ARG A 77 -13.06 -1.47 -12.95
CA ARG A 77 -13.91 -2.39 -13.72
C ARG A 77 -15.33 -1.87 -13.68
N ILE A 78 -15.68 -1.02 -14.63
CA ILE A 78 -17.05 -0.56 -14.82
C ILE A 78 -17.90 -1.76 -15.23
N LYS A 79 -18.82 -2.17 -14.35
CA LYS A 79 -19.84 -3.14 -14.71
C LYS A 79 -20.87 -2.43 -15.58
N LYS A 80 -21.08 -2.94 -16.79
CA LYS A 80 -22.11 -2.42 -17.69
C LYS A 80 -23.48 -2.92 -17.23
N ASN A 81 -24.42 -2.02 -17.06
CA ASN A 81 -25.82 -2.32 -16.82
C ASN A 81 -26.67 -1.34 -17.64
N SER A 82 -27.45 -1.84 -18.60
CA SER A 82 -28.26 -1.02 -19.50
C SER A 82 -29.54 -0.47 -18.85
N ASN A 83 -30.03 -1.14 -17.81
CA ASN A 83 -31.17 -0.70 -17.01
C ASN A 83 -30.71 -0.60 -15.56
N CYS A 84 -30.13 0.55 -15.20
CA CYS A 84 -29.63 0.81 -13.85
C CYS A 84 -30.30 2.04 -13.24
N HIS A 85 -30.49 1.97 -11.92
CA HIS A 85 -30.78 3.13 -11.10
C HIS A 85 -29.47 3.66 -10.51
N LEU A 86 -28.96 4.75 -11.09
CA LEU A 86 -27.72 5.38 -10.64
C LEU A 86 -27.98 6.48 -9.61
N ILE A 87 -27.22 6.44 -8.52
CA ILE A 87 -27.04 7.59 -7.64
C ILE A 87 -25.66 8.16 -7.94
N ILE A 88 -25.59 9.44 -8.28
CA ILE A 88 -24.34 10.13 -8.61
C ILE A 88 -24.10 11.20 -7.55
N ASP A 89 -22.90 11.20 -6.97
CA ASP A 89 -22.43 12.19 -6.02
C ASP A 89 -21.22 12.91 -6.59
N GLY A 90 -21.22 14.24 -6.53
CA GLY A 90 -20.17 15.08 -7.07
C GLY A 90 -19.53 15.94 -5.99
N THR A 91 -18.21 15.84 -5.85
CA THR A 91 -17.43 16.69 -4.93
C THR A 91 -16.49 17.57 -5.73
N ASN A 92 -16.71 18.88 -5.70
CA ASN A 92 -15.84 19.86 -6.35
C ASN A 92 -14.54 20.06 -5.55
N TYR A 93 -13.43 20.14 -6.27
CA TYR A 93 -12.11 20.40 -5.73
C TYR A 93 -11.34 21.36 -6.66
N GLY A 94 -11.53 22.66 -6.44
CA GLY A 94 -11.00 23.68 -7.34
C GLY A 94 -11.71 23.66 -8.68
N ASP A 95 -10.94 23.51 -9.76
CA ASP A 95 -11.46 23.40 -11.13
C ASP A 95 -11.91 21.98 -11.50
N ASP A 96 -11.57 20.98 -10.68
CA ASP A 96 -11.91 19.57 -10.91
C ASP A 96 -13.15 19.15 -10.10
N CYS A 97 -13.90 18.16 -10.59
CA CYS A 97 -15.00 17.52 -9.86
C CYS A 97 -14.78 16.00 -9.81
N ILE A 98 -14.80 15.45 -8.60
CA ILE A 98 -14.77 14.00 -8.39
C ILE A 98 -16.22 13.51 -8.41
N LEU A 99 -16.53 12.64 -9.39
CA LEU A 99 -17.81 11.98 -9.50
C LEU A 99 -17.71 10.56 -8.94
N ASN A 100 -18.53 10.25 -7.95
CA ASN A 100 -18.79 8.91 -7.47
C ASN A 100 -20.15 8.46 -8.00
N TYR A 101 -20.29 7.17 -8.32
CA TYR A 101 -21.58 6.63 -8.69
C TYR A 101 -21.87 5.30 -8.00
N PHE A 102 -23.15 5.08 -7.73
CA PHE A 102 -23.66 3.86 -7.15
C PHE A 102 -24.75 3.30 -8.06
N ASP A 103 -24.54 2.10 -8.59
CA ASP A 103 -25.58 1.32 -9.25
C ASP A 103 -26.38 0.56 -8.18
N ASN A 104 -27.62 0.99 -7.96
CA ASN A 104 -28.49 0.44 -6.94
C ASN A 104 -28.93 -1.01 -7.22
N ASP A 105 -28.95 -1.41 -8.49
CA ASP A 105 -29.41 -2.74 -8.90
C ASP A 105 -28.27 -3.76 -8.77
N LEU A 106 -27.03 -3.33 -9.07
CA LEU A 106 -25.82 -4.15 -8.87
C LEU A 106 -25.26 -4.08 -7.45
N LYS A 107 -25.79 -3.20 -6.60
CA LYS A 107 -25.21 -2.83 -5.29
C LYS A 107 -23.70 -2.57 -5.41
N TYR A 108 -23.32 -1.86 -6.47
CA TYR A 108 -21.93 -1.61 -6.83
C TYR A 108 -21.62 -0.13 -6.72
N LEU A 109 -20.64 0.19 -5.87
CA LEU A 109 -20.12 1.55 -5.68
C LEU A 109 -18.79 1.68 -6.41
N GLN A 110 -18.60 2.81 -7.10
CA GLN A 110 -17.33 3.19 -7.68
C GLN A 110 -17.02 4.67 -7.43
#